data_AF-A0A957XLD3-F1
#
_entry.id   AF-A0A957XLD3-F1
#
_cell.length_a   1.000
_cell.length_b   1.000
_cell.length_c   1.000
_cell.angle_alpha   90.00
_cell.angle_beta   90.00
_cell.angle_gamma   90.00
#
_symmetry.space_group_name_H-M   'P 1'
#
loop_
_entity.id
_entity.type
_entity.pdbx_description
1 polymer ?
#
loop_
_entity_poly.entity_id
_entity_poly.type
_entity_poly.pdbx_seq_one_letter_code
_entity_poly.pdbx_strand_id
1 'polypeptide(L)'
;MIQSILLTTNIRLILSVVVTIAVVYVLRSHIKDGLRPLQYGVIGLVTFTAFVHLISGANDYILFLNGMGYMALLLALYFVPLGNLARYQPWLYVAVIAYTVVTIVLYFVVHPWGLHAGTPDVLGWVTKVVEVVLIGALLIDLQQSRQSQPGLSKRLR
;
A
#
# COMPACT_ATOMS: atom_id res chain seq x y z
N MET A 1 -6.03 -6.10 -30.60
CA MET A 1 -5.77 -4.98 -29.67
C MET A 1 -6.42 -5.19 -28.30
N ILE A 2 -7.74 -5.41 -28.19
CA ILE A 2 -8.39 -5.60 -26.87
C ILE A 2 -7.89 -6.86 -26.13
N GLN A 3 -7.77 -8.00 -26.83
CA GLN A 3 -7.29 -9.26 -26.23
C GLN A 3 -5.86 -9.15 -25.65
N SER A 4 -4.97 -8.41 -26.30
CA SER A 4 -3.60 -8.19 -25.81
C SER A 4 -3.55 -7.27 -24.59
N ILE A 5 -4.43 -6.26 -24.51
CA ILE A 5 -4.55 -5.38 -23.34
C ILE A 5 -5.08 -6.17 -22.13
N LEU A 6 -6.10 -7.00 -22.33
CA LEU A 6 -6.64 -7.86 -21.27
C LEU A 6 -5.60 -8.87 -20.77
N LEU A 7 -4.88 -9.52 -21.70
CA LEU A 7 -3.85 -10.48 -21.34
C LEU A 7 -2.74 -9.83 -20.49
N THR A 8 -2.22 -8.69 -20.92
CA THR A 8 -1.18 -7.97 -20.16
C THR A 8 -1.68 -7.50 -18.79
N THR A 9 -2.91 -6.98 -18.72
CA THR A 9 -3.55 -6.59 -17.45
C THR A 9 -3.68 -7.77 -16.49
N ASN A 10 -4.17 -8.91 -16.97
CA ASN A 10 -4.33 -10.13 -16.17
C ASN A 10 -2.98 -10.65 -15.67
N ILE A 11 -1.95 -10.67 -16.51
CA ILE A 11 -0.60 -11.09 -16.10
C ILE A 11 -0.06 -10.20 -14.98
N ARG A 12 -0.19 -8.87 -15.09
CA ARG A 12 0.26 -7.93 -14.06
C ARG A 12 -0.47 -8.14 -12.73
N LEU A 13 -1.79 -8.35 -12.78
CA LEU A 13 -2.59 -8.65 -11.59
C LEU A 13 -2.14 -9.96 -10.95
N ILE A 14 -2.03 -11.03 -11.73
CA ILE A 14 -1.63 -12.36 -11.24
C ILE A 14 -0.26 -12.28 -10.58
N LEU A 15 0.73 -11.67 -11.24
CA LEU A 15 2.07 -11.51 -10.68
C LEU A 15 2.05 -10.73 -9.36
N SER A 16 1.31 -9.63 -9.30
CA SER A 16 1.21 -8.80 -8.09
C SER A 16 0.53 -9.56 -6.94
N VAL A 17 -0.52 -10.34 -7.22
CA VAL A 17 -1.17 -11.21 -6.23
C VAL A 17 -0.22 -12.30 -5.74
N VAL A 18 0.44 -13.02 -6.65
CA VAL A 18 1.37 -14.10 -6.30
C VAL A 18 2.51 -13.59 -5.43
N VAL A 19 3.12 -12.47 -5.80
CA VAL A 19 4.18 -11.84 -5.00
C VAL A 19 3.66 -11.40 -3.64
N THR A 20 2.48 -10.80 -3.58
CA THR A 20 1.85 -10.38 -2.31
C THR A 20 1.62 -11.56 -1.37
N ILE A 21 1.07 -12.66 -1.89
CA ILE A 21 0.84 -13.89 -1.13
C ILE A 21 2.17 -14.45 -0.64
N ALA A 22 3.18 -14.53 -1.51
CA ALA A 22 4.51 -15.02 -1.14
C ALA A 22 5.15 -14.17 -0.04
N VAL A 23 5.10 -12.84 -0.15
CA VAL A 23 5.61 -11.90 0.86
C VAL A 23 4.90 -12.09 2.19
N VAL A 24 3.56 -12.10 2.20
CA VAL A 24 2.79 -12.28 3.44
C VAL A 24 3.06 -13.65 4.06
N TYR A 25 3.15 -14.71 3.25
CA TYR A 25 3.47 -16.06 3.71
C TYR A 25 4.86 -16.13 4.35
N VAL A 26 5.88 -15.61 3.68
CA VAL A 26 7.27 -15.57 4.18
C VAL A 26 7.36 -14.76 5.47
N LEU A 27 6.71 -13.59 5.51
CA LEU A 27 6.71 -12.77 6.73
C LEU A 27 6.03 -13.49 7.89
N ARG A 28 4.89 -14.12 7.65
CA ARG A 28 4.17 -14.88 8.69
C ARG A 28 4.96 -16.10 9.18
N SER A 29 5.76 -16.73 8.34
CA SER A 29 6.57 -17.90 8.75
C SER A 29 7.81 -17.50 9.56
N HIS A 30 8.33 -16.29 9.38
CA HIS A 30 9.54 -15.80 10.05
C HIS A 30 9.24 -14.88 11.25
N ILE A 31 8.11 -14.17 11.26
CA ILE A 31 7.67 -13.29 12.35
C ILE A 31 6.57 -14.02 13.14
N LYS A 32 7.00 -14.80 14.13
CA LYS A 32 6.08 -15.65 14.91
C LYS A 32 5.27 -14.85 15.93
N ASP A 33 5.84 -13.80 16.51
CA ASP A 33 5.22 -12.93 17.50
C ASP A 33 5.63 -11.48 17.25
N GLY A 34 4.66 -10.59 16.96
CA GLY A 34 4.94 -9.16 16.82
C GLY A 34 3.95 -8.38 15.95
N LEU A 35 3.28 -9.05 15.00
CA LEU A 35 2.32 -8.41 14.09
C LEU A 35 0.89 -8.90 14.32
N ARG A 36 -0.05 -7.95 14.38
CA ARG A 36 -1.50 -8.23 14.44
C ARG A 36 -2.00 -8.74 13.08
N PRO A 37 -3.09 -9.52 13.01
CA PRO A 37 -3.70 -9.94 11.74
C PRO A 37 -3.97 -8.79 10.78
N LEU A 38 -4.42 -7.63 11.30
CA LEU A 38 -4.62 -6.42 10.51
C LEU A 38 -3.32 -5.89 9.88
N GLN A 39 -2.19 -5.97 10.58
CA GLN A 39 -0.89 -5.52 10.06
C GLN A 39 -0.42 -6.39 8.91
N TYR A 40 -0.65 -7.72 8.96
CA TYR A 40 -0.44 -8.58 7.79
C TYR A 40 -1.32 -8.17 6.61
N GLY A 41 -2.57 -7.77 6.88
CA GLY A 41 -3.46 -7.20 5.86
C GLY A 41 -2.91 -5.92 5.24
N VAL A 42 -2.46 -4.96 6.06
CA VAL A 42 -1.83 -3.71 5.60
C VAL A 42 -0.58 -4.02 4.76
N ILE A 43 0.32 -4.89 5.24
CA ILE A 43 1.51 -5.31 4.51
C ILE A 43 1.12 -5.88 3.15
N GLY A 44 0.11 -6.75 3.10
CA GLY A 44 -0.40 -7.31 1.86
C GLY A 44 -0.92 -6.25 0.89
N LEU A 45 -1.76 -5.32 1.37
CA LEU A 45 -2.33 -4.25 0.55
C LEU A 45 -1.26 -3.28 0.00
N VAL A 46 -0.28 -2.90 0.83
CA VAL A 46 0.84 -2.05 0.39
C VAL A 46 1.72 -2.80 -0.62
N THR A 47 2.04 -4.07 -0.36
CA THR A 47 2.86 -4.89 -1.26
C THR A 47 2.18 -5.04 -2.61
N PHE A 48 0.87 -5.36 -2.63
CA PHE A 48 0.10 -5.45 -3.87
C PHE A 48 0.18 -4.15 -4.66
N THR A 49 -0.11 -3.02 -4.00
CA THR A 49 -0.10 -1.69 -4.62
C THR A 49 1.29 -1.36 -5.18
N ALA A 50 2.34 -1.61 -4.39
CA ALA A 50 3.72 -1.38 -4.80
C ALA A 50 4.09 -2.18 -6.06
N PHE A 51 3.77 -3.48 -6.09
CA PHE A 51 4.14 -4.33 -7.22
C PHE A 51 3.32 -4.03 -8.47
N VAL A 52 2.05 -3.64 -8.36
CA VAL A 52 1.29 -3.16 -9.52
C VAL A 52 1.98 -1.94 -10.16
N HIS A 53 2.42 -0.98 -9.34
CA HIS A 53 3.11 0.22 -9.80
C HIS A 53 4.52 -0.08 -10.36
N LEU A 54 5.30 -0.95 -9.69
CA LEU A 54 6.64 -1.34 -10.18
C LEU A 54 6.57 -2.07 -11.52
N ILE A 55 5.65 -3.03 -11.67
CA ILE A 55 5.51 -3.81 -12.90
C ILE A 55 4.94 -2.94 -14.02
N SER A 56 3.94 -2.10 -13.73
CA SER A 56 3.37 -1.18 -14.72
C SER A 56 4.36 -0.08 -15.11
N GLY A 57 5.22 0.32 -14.17
CA GLY A 57 6.25 1.33 -14.31
C GLY A 57 7.55 0.84 -14.94
N ALA A 58 7.64 -0.40 -15.43
CA ALA A 58 8.87 -0.92 -16.04
C ALA A 58 9.46 0.00 -17.14
N ASN A 59 8.60 0.75 -17.84
CA ASN A 59 8.98 1.78 -18.82
C ASN A 59 8.40 3.17 -18.49
N ASP A 60 7.87 3.36 -17.29
CA ASP A 60 7.32 4.63 -16.80
C ASP A 60 7.92 4.93 -15.42
N TYR A 61 8.88 5.86 -15.41
CA TYR A 61 9.63 6.21 -14.21
C TYR A 61 8.74 6.75 -13.09
N ILE A 62 7.62 7.41 -13.40
CA ILE A 62 6.72 7.98 -12.39
C ILE A 62 6.03 6.85 -11.63
N LEU A 63 5.49 5.86 -12.36
CA LEU A 63 4.88 4.68 -11.75
C LEU A 63 5.91 3.82 -11.01
N PHE A 64 7.11 3.65 -11.58
CA PHE A 64 8.17 2.90 -10.92
C PHE A 64 8.59 3.52 -9.59
N LEU A 65 8.84 4.83 -9.58
CA LEU A 65 9.11 5.59 -8.37
C LEU A 65 7.95 5.51 -7.38
N ASN A 66 6.71 5.49 -7.88
CA ASN A 66 5.54 5.34 -7.01
C ASN A 66 5.60 4.02 -6.22
N GLY A 67 5.81 2.91 -6.93
CA GLY A 67 5.95 1.59 -6.32
C GLY A 67 7.12 1.49 -5.35
N MET A 68 8.27 2.10 -5.67
CA MET A 68 9.40 2.19 -4.73
C MET A 68 9.06 3.00 -3.47
N GLY A 69 8.31 4.09 -3.61
CA GLY A 69 7.85 4.89 -2.46
C GLY A 69 6.98 4.08 -1.50
N TYR A 70 6.07 3.26 -2.02
CA TYR A 70 5.30 2.33 -1.19
C TYR A 70 6.18 1.32 -0.46
N MET A 71 7.16 0.73 -1.13
CA MET A 71 8.09 -0.22 -0.49
C MET A 71 8.93 0.45 0.60
N ALA A 72 9.44 1.66 0.34
CA ALA A 72 10.21 2.43 1.31
C ALA A 72 9.38 2.76 2.56
N LEU A 73 8.13 3.20 2.37
CA LEU A 73 7.23 3.50 3.48
C LEU A 73 6.81 2.23 4.25
N LEU A 74 6.60 1.10 3.55
CA LEU A 74 6.33 -0.19 4.20
C LEU A 74 7.47 -0.62 5.12
N LEU A 75 8.70 -0.54 4.60
CA LEU A 75 9.92 -0.84 5.34
C LEU A 75 10.04 0.07 6.56
N ALA A 76 9.83 1.38 6.39
CA ALA A 76 9.86 2.34 7.49
C ALA A 76 8.80 2.05 8.56
N LEU A 77 7.58 1.66 8.17
CA LEU A 77 6.47 1.47 9.09
C LEU A 77 6.60 0.21 9.95
N TYR A 78 7.06 -0.91 9.38
CA TYR A 78 7.02 -2.22 10.06
C TYR A 78 8.37 -2.88 10.30
N PHE A 79 9.44 -2.47 9.60
CA PHE A 79 10.72 -3.22 9.61
C PHE A 79 11.90 -2.43 10.17
N VAL A 80 11.81 -1.10 10.24
CA VAL A 80 12.85 -0.29 10.87
C VAL A 80 12.66 -0.33 12.40
N PRO A 81 13.67 -0.71 13.19
CA PRO A 81 13.61 -0.64 14.65
C PRO A 81 13.48 0.83 15.06
N LEU A 82 12.28 1.22 15.50
CA LEU A 82 11.99 2.63 15.68
C LEU A 82 12.65 3.25 16.90
N GLY A 83 13.29 2.53 17.83
CA GLY A 83 14.10 3.09 18.94
C GLY A 83 13.57 4.44 19.49
N ASN A 84 14.41 5.49 19.46
CA ASN A 84 14.05 6.87 19.82
C ASN A 84 13.05 7.55 18.87
N LEU A 85 12.86 7.00 17.67
CA LEU A 85 11.86 7.40 16.67
C LEU A 85 10.48 6.76 16.88
N ALA A 86 10.25 5.95 17.92
CA ALA A 86 8.93 5.39 18.22
C ALA A 86 7.85 6.47 18.36
N ARG A 87 8.22 7.67 18.82
CA ARG A 87 7.34 8.86 18.85
C ARG A 87 6.84 9.32 17.48
N TYR A 88 7.56 8.97 16.41
CA TYR A 88 7.21 9.32 15.03
C TYR A 88 6.38 8.25 14.32
N GLN A 89 6.14 7.10 14.96
CA GLN A 89 5.38 6.00 14.37
C GLN A 89 3.98 6.44 13.86
N PRO A 90 3.20 7.28 14.58
CA PRO A 90 1.94 7.82 14.06
C PRO A 90 2.10 8.64 12.77
N TRP A 91 3.23 9.34 12.61
CA TRP A 91 3.51 10.13 11.42
C TRP A 91 3.81 9.26 10.20
N LEU A 92 4.34 8.04 10.40
CA LEU A 92 4.52 7.08 9.31
C LEU A 92 3.18 6.58 8.76
N TYR A 93 2.18 6.33 9.62
CA TYR A 93 0.82 6.04 9.13
C TYR A 93 0.25 7.20 8.32
N VAL A 94 0.39 8.42 8.84
CA VAL A 94 -0.06 9.63 8.13
C VAL A 94 0.66 9.78 6.78
N ALA A 95 1.97 9.50 6.73
CA ALA A 95 2.74 9.54 5.49
C ALA A 95 2.23 8.52 4.47
N VAL A 96 1.99 7.26 4.86
CA VAL A 96 1.44 6.23 3.96
C VAL A 96 0.04 6.62 3.48
N ILE A 97 -0.81 7.13 4.37
CA ILE A 97 -2.17 7.58 4.01
C ILE A 97 -2.11 8.74 3.02
N ALA A 98 -1.33 9.80 3.33
CA ALA A 98 -1.20 10.97 2.47
C ALA A 98 -0.63 10.60 1.10
N TYR A 99 0.41 9.77 1.07
CA TYR A 99 1.01 9.25 -0.15
C TYR A 99 -0.01 8.45 -1.00
N THR A 100 -0.85 7.65 -0.34
CA THR A 100 -1.91 6.89 -1.02
C THR A 100 -2.99 7.79 -1.57
N VAL A 101 -3.44 8.79 -0.81
CA VAL A 101 -4.41 9.79 -1.28
C VAL A 101 -3.88 10.54 -2.49
N VAL A 102 -2.63 10.99 -2.46
CA VAL A 102 -1.98 11.65 -3.61
C VAL A 102 -1.97 10.72 -4.83
N THR A 103 -1.61 9.44 -4.65
CA THR A 103 -1.60 8.44 -5.73
C THR A 103 -2.99 8.18 -6.32
N ILE A 104 -4.05 8.21 -5.51
CA ILE A 104 -5.44 8.12 -5.99
C ILE A 104 -5.80 9.36 -6.82
N VAL A 105 -5.52 10.56 -6.28
CA VAL A 105 -5.85 11.83 -6.95
C VAL A 105 -5.12 11.96 -8.29
N LEU A 106 -3.80 11.73 -8.30
CA LEU A 106 -2.99 11.82 -9.51
C LEU A 106 -3.43 10.83 -10.58
N TYR A 107 -3.91 9.64 -10.20
CA TYR A 107 -4.47 8.69 -11.17
C TYR A 107 -5.65 9.29 -11.93
N PHE A 108 -6.60 9.94 -11.25
CA PHE A 108 -7.75 10.55 -11.92
C PHE A 108 -7.42 11.84 -12.67
N VAL A 109 -6.30 12.50 -12.33
CA VAL A 109 -5.76 13.63 -13.12
C VAL A 109 -5.20 13.14 -14.45
N VAL A 110 -4.43 12.04 -14.44
CA VAL A 110 -3.81 11.47 -15.65
C VAL A 110 -4.79 10.65 -16.48
N HIS A 111 -5.74 9.99 -15.83
CA HIS A 111 -6.79 9.15 -16.43
C HIS A 111 -8.16 9.71 -16.05
N PRO A 112 -8.60 10.83 -16.67
CA PRO A 112 -9.94 11.36 -16.43
C PRO A 112 -11.00 10.28 -16.62
N TRP A 113 -11.90 10.16 -15.65
CA TRP A 113 -12.95 9.12 -15.62
C TRP A 113 -12.45 7.67 -15.56
N GLY A 114 -11.17 7.46 -15.26
CA GLY A 114 -10.55 6.13 -15.21
C GLY A 114 -10.38 5.48 -16.59
N LEU A 115 -10.19 6.31 -17.62
CA LEU A 115 -9.95 5.88 -18.99
C LEU A 115 -8.47 6.02 -19.35
N HIS A 116 -7.91 5.00 -19.98
CA HIS A 116 -6.60 5.02 -20.61
C HIS A 116 -6.75 4.78 -22.11
N ALA A 117 -6.26 5.74 -22.93
CA ALA A 117 -6.39 5.72 -24.38
C ALA A 117 -7.83 5.46 -24.90
N GLY A 118 -8.84 6.01 -24.21
CA GLY A 118 -10.25 5.87 -24.58
C GLY A 118 -10.91 4.54 -24.17
N THR A 119 -10.21 3.71 -23.40
CA THR A 119 -10.75 2.44 -22.87
C THR A 119 -10.69 2.41 -21.34
N PRO A 120 -11.59 1.67 -20.66
CA PRO A 120 -11.55 1.52 -19.20
C PRO A 120 -10.21 0.95 -18.72
N ASP A 121 -9.54 1.65 -17.81
CA ASP A 121 -8.32 1.15 -17.15
C ASP A 121 -8.70 0.24 -15.97
N VAL A 122 -8.96 -1.03 -16.29
CA VAL A 122 -9.35 -2.04 -15.29
C VAL A 122 -8.30 -2.19 -14.20
N LEU A 123 -7.01 -2.17 -14.56
CA LEU A 123 -5.91 -2.29 -13.60
C LEU A 123 -5.88 -1.09 -12.64
N GLY A 124 -6.00 0.11 -13.19
CA GLY A 124 -6.12 1.35 -12.45
C GLY A 124 -7.25 1.31 -11.44
N TRP A 125 -8.47 0.98 -11.89
CA TRP A 125 -9.65 0.86 -11.01
C TRP A 125 -9.45 -0.14 -9.86
N VAL A 126 -8.98 -1.34 -10.16
CA VAL A 126 -8.71 -2.37 -9.13
C VAL A 126 -7.70 -1.85 -8.11
N THR A 127 -6.65 -1.18 -8.57
CA THR A 127 -5.61 -0.64 -7.70
C THR A 127 -6.15 0.49 -6.81
N LYS A 128 -6.99 1.39 -7.34
CA LYS A 128 -7.62 2.44 -6.53
C LYS A 128 -8.53 1.87 -5.45
N VAL A 129 -9.26 0.79 -5.73
CA VAL A 129 -10.09 0.11 -4.70
C VAL A 129 -9.20 -0.45 -3.59
N VAL A 130 -8.09 -1.11 -3.94
CA VAL A 130 -7.12 -1.63 -2.97
C VAL A 130 -6.49 -0.50 -2.14
N GLU A 131 -6.15 0.62 -2.76
CA GLU A 131 -5.62 1.81 -2.10
C GLU A 131 -6.62 2.43 -1.11
N VAL A 132 -7.92 2.46 -1.43
CA VAL A 132 -8.97 2.91 -0.51
C VAL A 132 -9.10 1.95 0.69
N VAL A 133 -9.08 0.64 0.45
CA VAL A 133 -9.10 -0.37 1.51
C VAL A 133 -7.86 -0.25 2.40
N LEU A 134 -6.68 0.03 1.82
CA LEU A 134 -5.44 0.29 2.54
C LEU A 134 -5.57 1.47 3.50
N ILE A 135 -6.13 2.60 3.04
CA ILE A 135 -6.37 3.77 3.91
C ILE A 135 -7.26 3.38 5.10
N GLY A 136 -8.36 2.66 4.84
CA GLY A 136 -9.25 2.18 5.92
C GLY A 136 -8.52 1.28 6.92
N ALA A 137 -7.73 0.32 6.43
CA ALA A 137 -6.95 -0.58 7.28
C ALA A 137 -5.91 0.17 8.13
N LEU A 138 -5.20 1.15 7.55
CA LEU A 138 -4.21 1.97 8.27
C LEU A 138 -4.86 2.82 9.37
N LEU A 139 -6.04 3.39 9.11
CA LEU A 139 -6.78 4.16 10.11
C LEU A 139 -7.20 3.30 11.31
N ILE A 140 -7.71 2.09 11.04
CA ILE A 140 -8.08 1.13 12.09
C ILE A 140 -6.83 0.70 12.88
N ASP A 141 -5.74 0.36 12.18
CA ASP A 141 -4.49 -0.09 12.80
C ASP A 141 -3.89 1.02 13.70
N LEU A 142 -3.92 2.27 13.25
CA LEU A 142 -3.50 3.44 14.03
C LEU A 142 -4.35 3.65 15.28
N GLN A 143 -5.68 3.51 15.17
CA GLN A 143 -6.59 3.63 16.31
C GLN A 143 -6.33 2.54 17.35
N GLN A 144 -6.19 1.28 16.92
CA GLN A 144 -5.87 0.17 17.81
C GLN A 144 -4.53 0.37 18.52
N SER A 145 -3.50 0.87 17.81
CA SER A 145 -2.19 1.17 18.41
C SER A 145 -2.26 2.24 19.51
N ARG A 146 -3.14 3.25 19.37
CA ARG A 146 -3.33 4.29 20.38
C ARG A 146 -4.07 3.77 21.62
N GLN A 147 -5.06 2.91 21.45
CA GLN A 147 -5.83 2.34 22.56
C GLN A 147 -5.00 1.43 23.46
N SER A 148 -4.01 0.74 22.90
CA SER A 148 -3.06 -0.09 23.66
C SER A 148 -2.07 0.73 24.50
N GLN A 149 -2.05 2.07 24.44
CA GLN A 149 -1.21 2.96 25.26
C GLN A 149 -2.05 3.94 26.12
N PRO A 150 -2.76 3.48 27.17
CA PRO A 150 -3.71 4.30 27.93
C PRO A 150 -3.09 5.44 28.77
N GLY A 151 -1.75 5.56 28.86
CA GLY A 151 -1.07 6.52 29.73
C GLY A 151 -0.80 7.92 29.16
N LEU A 152 -0.88 8.11 27.84
CA LEU A 152 -0.47 9.39 27.22
C LEU A 152 -1.58 10.46 27.22
N SER A 153 -2.86 10.05 27.23
CA SER A 153 -4.00 10.97 27.18
C SER A 153 -4.21 11.79 28.45
N LYS A 154 -3.70 11.32 29.59
CA LYS A 154 -3.73 12.04 30.88
C LYS A 154 -2.65 13.10 31.04
N ARG A 155 -1.61 13.12 30.20
CA ARG A 155 -0.47 14.06 30.32
C ARG A 155 -0.57 15.30 29.43
N LEU A 156 -1.59 15.38 28.58
CA LEU A 156 -1.81 16.47 27.63
C LEU A 156 -3.09 17.27 27.92
N ARG A 157 -3.64 17.14 29.13
CA ARG A 157 -4.72 17.98 29.66
C ARG A 157 -4.21 18.77 30.85
#